data_AF-A0AA38LI73-F1
#
_entry.id   AF-A0AA38LI73-F1
#
_cell.length_a   1.000
_cell.length_b   1.000
_cell.length_c   1.000
_cell.angle_alpha   90.00
_cell.angle_beta   90.00
_cell.angle_gamma   90.00
#
_symmetry.space_group_name_H-M   'P 1'
#
loop_
_entity.id
_entity.type
_entity.pdbx_description
1 polymer ?
#
loop_
_entity_poly.entity_id
_entity_poly.type
_entity_poly.pdbx_seq_one_letter_code
_entity_poly.pdbx_strand_id
1 'polypeptide(L)'
;VGVTAVSWAPALAPGSTVGQPSDPFQKLVSGGCDNTAKVWKFYNGSWKLDCFPPLQMHTDWVRDVAWAPNLGLSKSTIASCSQDGTVVIWTQGKEGDKWVGTVLNDFKTPVWRVSWSLTGNILAVADGNNNVTLWKEAVDGEWNQVTTIQ
;
A
#
# COMPACT_ATOMS: atom_id res chain seq x y z
N VAL A 1 17.94 -4.11 -11.46
CA VAL A 1 16.70 -3.47 -10.97
C VAL A 1 16.65 -3.64 -9.47
N GLY A 2 16.68 -2.53 -8.72
CA GLY A 2 16.72 -2.55 -7.26
C GLY A 2 15.31 -2.60 -6.66
N VAL A 3 15.15 -3.38 -5.59
CA VAL A 3 14.00 -3.29 -4.68
C VAL A 3 14.33 -2.21 -3.67
N THR A 4 13.47 -1.21 -3.55
CA THR A 4 13.67 -0.04 -2.68
C THR A 4 12.95 -0.19 -1.35
N ALA A 5 11.85 -0.93 -1.33
CA ALA A 5 11.02 -1.13 -0.15
C ALA A 5 10.24 -2.44 -0.18
N VAL A 6 9.91 -2.93 1.00
CA VAL A 6 9.07 -4.11 1.22
C VAL A 6 8.16 -3.88 2.42
N SER A 7 6.96 -4.44 2.39
CA SER A 7 6.01 -4.39 3.51
C SER A 7 5.20 -5.68 3.60
N TRP A 8 5.02 -6.20 4.80
CA TRP A 8 4.23 -7.39 5.06
C TRP A 8 2.75 -7.06 5.05
N ALA A 9 1.94 -7.96 4.46
CA ALA A 9 0.51 -7.93 4.69
C ALA A 9 0.18 -8.35 6.13
N PRO A 10 -0.99 -7.95 6.66
CA PRO A 10 -1.48 -8.44 7.94
C PRO A 10 -1.55 -9.97 7.98
N ALA A 11 -1.31 -10.55 9.16
CA ALA A 11 -1.28 -12.00 9.35
C ALA A 11 -2.64 -12.68 9.14
N LEU A 12 -3.73 -11.90 9.16
CA LEU A 12 -5.09 -12.38 8.98
C LEU A 12 -5.58 -11.97 7.58
N ALA A 13 -6.23 -12.91 6.90
CA ALA A 13 -6.93 -12.61 5.67
C ALA A 13 -8.02 -11.54 5.93
N PRO A 14 -8.28 -10.64 4.97
CA PRO A 14 -9.35 -9.65 5.10
C PRO A 14 -10.69 -10.31 5.47
N GLY A 15 -11.34 -9.80 6.51
CA GLY A 15 -12.63 -10.33 7.00
C GLY A 15 -12.58 -11.64 7.79
N SER A 16 -11.41 -12.18 8.15
CA SER A 16 -11.34 -13.38 8.98
C SER A 16 -11.67 -13.09 10.46
N THR A 17 -12.36 -14.03 11.11
CA THR A 17 -12.59 -14.02 12.57
C THR A 17 -11.60 -14.98 13.24
N VAL A 18 -11.15 -14.64 14.44
CA VAL A 18 -10.21 -15.46 15.22
C VAL A 18 -10.81 -16.85 15.44
N GLY A 19 -10.21 -17.89 14.87
CA GLY A 19 -10.57 -19.29 15.15
C GLY A 19 -10.78 -20.20 13.94
N GLN A 20 -10.76 -19.71 12.70
CA GLN A 20 -10.78 -20.59 11.53
C GLN A 20 -9.36 -20.97 11.07
N PRO A 21 -9.07 -22.27 10.85
CA PRO A 21 -7.82 -22.69 10.21
C PRO A 21 -7.90 -22.30 8.73
N SER A 22 -7.41 -21.12 8.39
CA SER A 22 -7.10 -20.75 7.01
C SER A 22 -5.66 -21.17 6.70
N ASP A 23 -5.39 -21.55 5.46
CA ASP A 23 -4.01 -21.62 4.95
C ASP A 23 -3.24 -20.35 5.34
N PRO A 24 -1.91 -20.44 5.57
CA PRO A 24 -1.11 -19.29 5.96
C PRO A 24 -1.30 -18.15 4.94
N PHE A 25 -1.99 -17.09 5.35
CA PHE A 25 -2.20 -15.88 4.55
C PHE A 25 -0.92 -15.03 4.63
N GLN A 26 0.09 -15.44 3.87
CA GLN A 26 1.37 -14.76 3.80
C GLN A 26 1.46 -14.01 2.49
N LYS A 27 1.31 -12.68 2.57
CA LYS A 27 1.55 -11.77 1.47
C LYS A 27 2.56 -10.71 1.85
N LEU A 28 3.28 -10.21 0.86
CA LEU A 28 4.12 -9.03 1.00
C LEU A 28 4.00 -8.17 -0.26
N VAL A 29 4.23 -6.89 -0.12
CA VAL A 29 4.40 -5.96 -1.24
C VAL A 29 5.85 -5.53 -1.33
N SER A 30 6.36 -5.37 -2.55
CA SER A 30 7.66 -4.79 -2.82
C SER A 30 7.52 -3.62 -3.80
N GLY A 31 8.23 -2.53 -3.57
CA GLY A 31 8.42 -1.43 -4.52
C GLY A 31 9.83 -1.47 -5.13
N GLY A 32 9.99 -0.97 -6.35
CA GLY A 32 11.29 -0.98 -7.01
C GLY A 32 11.56 0.15 -7.98
N CYS A 33 12.80 0.15 -8.49
CA CYS A 33 13.29 1.06 -9.53
C CYS A 33 12.71 0.78 -10.93
N ASP A 34 11.82 -0.20 -11.06
CA ASP A 34 11.03 -0.46 -12.29
C ASP A 34 9.71 0.31 -12.30
N ASN A 35 9.52 1.23 -11.36
CA ASN A 35 8.35 2.10 -11.22
C ASN A 35 7.07 1.33 -10.88
N THR A 36 7.20 0.09 -10.40
CA THR A 36 6.07 -0.77 -10.04
C THR A 36 6.08 -1.16 -8.57
N ALA A 37 4.89 -1.37 -8.03
CA ALA A 37 4.71 -2.17 -6.83
C ALA A 37 4.25 -3.59 -7.23
N LYS A 38 4.75 -4.60 -6.52
CA LYS A 38 4.45 -6.01 -6.76
C LYS A 38 3.97 -6.66 -5.49
N VAL A 39 2.84 -7.35 -5.56
CA VAL A 39 2.28 -8.15 -4.48
C VAL A 39 2.68 -9.59 -4.69
N TRP A 40 3.20 -10.20 -3.64
CA TRP A 40 3.63 -11.59 -3.63
C TRP A 40 2.79 -12.34 -2.61
N LYS A 41 2.43 -13.58 -2.96
CA LYS A 41 1.71 -14.51 -2.08
C LYS A 41 2.53 -15.79 -1.94
N PHE A 42 2.66 -16.27 -0.71
CA PHE A 42 3.25 -17.58 -0.45
C PHE A 42 2.22 -18.67 -0.71
N TYR A 43 2.58 -19.62 -1.58
CA TYR A 43 1.73 -20.75 -1.94
C TYR A 43 2.58 -22.01 -2.07
N ASN A 44 2.22 -23.05 -1.32
CA ASN A 44 2.84 -24.38 -1.34
C ASN A 44 4.38 -24.34 -1.31
N GLY A 45 4.96 -23.61 -0.36
CA GLY A 45 6.42 -23.55 -0.19
C GLY A 45 7.13 -22.55 -1.11
N SER A 46 6.41 -21.80 -1.94
CA SER A 46 7.00 -20.88 -2.93
C SER A 46 6.30 -19.52 -2.94
N TRP A 47 7.06 -18.44 -3.11
CA TRP A 47 6.52 -17.10 -3.34
C TRP A 47 6.18 -16.91 -4.81
N LYS A 48 4.95 -16.49 -5.10
CA LYS A 48 4.45 -16.20 -6.45
C LYS A 48 3.92 -14.79 -6.54
N LEU A 49 4.02 -14.20 -7.72
CA LEU A 49 3.41 -12.90 -8.01
C LEU A 49 1.88 -13.05 -7.99
N ASP A 50 1.22 -12.28 -7.14
CA ASP A 50 -0.23 -12.32 -6.90
C ASP A 50 -0.97 -11.16 -7.61
N CYS A 51 -0.24 -10.12 -8.03
CA CYS A 51 -0.79 -9.06 -8.88
C CYS A 51 -0.32 -9.27 -10.33
N PHE A 52 -1.26 -9.56 -11.23
CA PHE A 52 -0.99 -9.58 -12.68
C PHE A 52 -2.00 -8.70 -13.41
N PRO A 53 -1.57 -7.63 -14.10
CA PRO A 53 -0.19 -7.11 -14.20
C PRO A 53 0.34 -6.53 -12.86
N PRO A 54 1.66 -6.24 -12.75
CA PRO A 54 2.22 -5.45 -11.65
C PRO A 54 1.48 -4.12 -11.45
N LEU A 55 1.52 -3.60 -10.23
CA LEU A 55 0.88 -2.34 -9.87
C LEU A 55 1.69 -1.19 -10.46
N GLN A 56 1.30 -0.75 -11.64
CA GLN A 56 2.00 0.27 -12.42
C GLN A 56 1.12 1.50 -12.59
N MET A 57 1.54 2.59 -11.96
CA MET A 57 0.93 3.92 -12.14
C MET A 57 1.94 5.05 -11.90
N HIS A 58 3.00 4.78 -11.12
CA HIS A 58 4.14 5.67 -10.97
C HIS A 58 4.93 5.81 -12.27
N THR A 59 5.45 7.01 -12.50
CA THR A 59 6.26 7.35 -13.68
C THR A 59 7.76 7.33 -13.38
N ASP A 60 8.15 7.24 -12.11
CA ASP A 60 9.52 7.12 -11.63
C ASP A 60 9.63 6.08 -10.50
N TRP A 61 10.81 5.94 -9.90
CA TRP A 61 11.12 4.91 -8.91
C TRP A 61 10.18 4.99 -7.72
N VAL A 62 9.58 3.84 -7.39
CA VAL A 62 8.87 3.67 -6.13
C VAL A 62 9.89 3.77 -4.99
N ARG A 63 9.68 4.68 -4.07
CA ARG A 63 10.56 4.94 -2.92
C ARG A 63 10.18 4.09 -1.73
N ASP A 64 8.89 3.96 -1.47
CA ASP A 64 8.37 3.19 -0.36
C ASP A 64 7.03 2.53 -0.67
N VAL A 65 6.74 1.44 0.05
CA VAL A 65 5.46 0.73 -0.01
C VAL A 65 5.03 0.34 1.40
N ALA A 66 3.75 0.49 1.71
CA ALA A 66 3.20 0.16 3.02
C ALA A 66 1.85 -0.55 2.88
N TRP A 67 1.71 -1.72 3.48
CA TRP A 67 0.44 -2.44 3.55
C TRP A 67 -0.37 -1.98 4.76
N ALA A 68 -1.65 -1.63 4.56
CA ALA A 68 -2.52 -1.18 5.63
C ALA A 68 -2.95 -2.36 6.53
N PRO A 69 -2.98 -2.20 7.86
CA PRO A 69 -3.59 -3.18 8.75
C PRO A 69 -5.11 -3.18 8.57
N ASN A 70 -5.64 -4.22 7.93
CA ASN A 70 -7.08 -4.38 7.68
C ASN A 70 -7.77 -5.04 8.89
N LEU A 71 -7.77 -4.37 10.04
CA LEU A 71 -8.44 -4.88 11.24
C LEU A 71 -9.96 -4.96 11.01
N GLY A 72 -10.45 -6.12 10.57
CA GLY A 72 -11.87 -6.39 10.36
C GLY A 72 -12.46 -5.87 9.04
N LEU A 73 -11.67 -5.21 8.18
CA LEU A 73 -12.11 -4.81 6.85
C LEU A 73 -11.97 -5.96 5.86
N SER A 74 -12.92 -6.08 4.93
CA SER A 74 -12.88 -7.08 3.87
C SER A 74 -11.95 -6.68 2.71
N LYS A 75 -11.55 -5.41 2.62
CA LYS A 75 -10.65 -4.89 1.58
C LYS A 75 -9.19 -4.93 2.02
N SER A 76 -8.29 -5.17 1.08
CA SER A 76 -6.86 -4.92 1.27
C SER A 76 -6.46 -3.58 0.69
N THR A 77 -5.67 -2.81 1.44
CA THR A 77 -5.17 -1.51 1.02
C THR A 77 -3.65 -1.44 1.12
N ILE A 78 -3.00 -0.89 0.10
CA ILE A 78 -1.55 -0.65 0.05
C ILE A 78 -1.35 0.82 -0.35
N ALA A 79 -0.39 1.48 0.26
CA ALA A 79 0.12 2.76 -0.21
C ALA A 79 1.49 2.56 -0.88
N SER A 80 1.72 3.23 -2.00
CA SER A 80 3.05 3.35 -2.60
C SER A 80 3.36 4.82 -2.85
N CYS A 81 4.63 5.20 -2.64
CA CYS A 81 5.09 6.54 -2.93
C CYS A 81 6.30 6.52 -3.84
N SER A 82 6.48 7.58 -4.62
CA SER A 82 7.46 7.61 -5.70
C SER A 82 8.27 8.90 -5.73
N GLN A 83 9.40 8.80 -6.41
CA GLN A 83 10.23 9.94 -6.79
C GLN A 83 9.49 10.94 -7.68
N ASP A 84 8.46 10.50 -8.41
CA ASP A 84 7.60 11.36 -9.25
C ASP A 84 6.71 12.33 -8.46
N GLY A 85 6.71 12.21 -7.13
CA GLY A 85 5.96 13.07 -6.21
C GLY A 85 4.51 12.65 -6.00
N THR A 86 4.10 11.51 -6.53
CA THR A 86 2.77 10.96 -6.32
C THR A 86 2.77 9.91 -5.20
N VAL A 87 1.65 9.88 -4.48
CA VAL A 87 1.28 8.74 -3.62
C VAL A 87 0.09 8.05 -4.27
N VAL A 88 0.15 6.73 -4.37
CA VAL A 88 -0.90 5.90 -4.92
C VAL A 88 -1.44 4.98 -3.85
N ILE A 89 -2.77 4.93 -3.75
CA ILE A 89 -3.48 3.95 -2.93
C ILE A 89 -3.99 2.84 -3.83
N TRP A 90 -3.59 1.62 -3.53
CA TRP A 90 -4.03 0.41 -4.18
C TRP A 90 -5.03 -0.30 -3.29
N THR A 91 -6.20 -0.60 -3.84
CA THR A 91 -7.25 -1.34 -3.13
C THR A 91 -7.59 -2.63 -3.86
N GLN A 92 -7.88 -3.67 -3.09
CA GLN A 92 -8.40 -4.95 -3.56
C GLN A 92 -9.62 -5.30 -2.71
N GLY A 93 -10.79 -5.44 -3.34
CA GLY A 93 -12.07 -5.65 -2.67
C GLY A 93 -12.17 -7.01 -1.98
N LYS A 94 -11.92 -8.09 -2.73
CA LYS A 94 -11.81 -9.47 -2.25
C LYS A 94 -10.53 -10.11 -2.74
N GLU A 95 -10.09 -11.16 -2.05
CA GLU A 95 -8.94 -11.93 -2.51
C GLU A 95 -9.18 -12.50 -3.92
N GLY A 96 -8.23 -12.25 -4.83
CA GLY A 96 -8.33 -12.63 -6.24
C GLY A 96 -8.87 -11.52 -7.15
N ASP A 97 -9.46 -10.46 -6.60
CA ASP A 97 -9.86 -9.30 -7.38
C ASP A 97 -8.66 -8.54 -7.93
N LYS A 98 -8.87 -7.85 -9.05
CA LYS A 98 -7.85 -6.95 -9.60
C LYS A 98 -7.61 -5.78 -8.65
N TRP A 99 -6.34 -5.45 -8.44
CA TRP A 99 -5.95 -4.25 -7.72
C TRP A 99 -6.33 -2.98 -8.51
N VAL A 100 -6.93 -2.03 -7.81
CA VAL A 100 -7.30 -0.71 -8.35
C VAL A 100 -6.43 0.35 -7.69
N GLY A 101 -5.68 1.09 -8.51
CA GLY A 101 -4.84 2.21 -8.07
C GLY A 101 -5.57 3.53 -8.21
N THR A 102 -5.44 4.41 -7.22
CA THR A 102 -5.91 5.79 -7.28
C THR A 102 -4.80 6.71 -6.77
N VAL A 103 -4.52 7.78 -7.52
CA VAL A 103 -3.57 8.81 -7.08
C VAL A 103 -4.21 9.57 -5.92
N LEU A 104 -3.59 9.52 -4.74
CA LEU A 104 -4.05 10.21 -3.55
C LEU A 104 -3.81 11.71 -3.66
N ASN A 105 -2.57 12.08 -4.01
CA ASN A 105 -2.20 13.47 -4.25
C ASN A 105 -0.88 13.52 -5.03
N ASP A 106 -0.68 14.63 -5.73
CA ASP A 106 0.61 15.01 -6.32
C ASP A 106 1.27 16.09 -5.45
N PHE A 107 2.30 15.69 -4.72
CA PHE A 107 3.06 16.53 -3.79
C PHE A 107 4.07 17.43 -4.49
N LYS A 108 4.23 17.32 -5.83
CA LYS A 108 5.18 18.07 -6.67
C LYS A 108 6.65 17.97 -6.24
N THR A 109 6.92 17.14 -5.25
CA THR A 109 8.23 16.89 -4.64
C THR A 109 8.35 15.41 -4.34
N PRO A 110 9.58 14.86 -4.34
CA PRO A 110 9.76 13.43 -4.11
C PRO A 110 9.16 13.00 -2.77
N VAL A 111 8.41 11.91 -2.77
CA VAL A 111 7.84 11.36 -1.54
C VAL A 111 8.71 10.21 -1.07
N TRP A 112 9.29 10.34 0.12
CA TRP A 112 10.33 9.45 0.59
C TRP A 112 9.79 8.23 1.33
N ARG A 113 8.73 8.43 2.13
CA ARG A 113 8.19 7.41 3.03
C ARG A 113 6.68 7.49 3.13
N VAL A 114 6.06 6.33 3.30
CA VAL A 114 4.64 6.20 3.64
C VAL A 114 4.49 5.21 4.80
N SER A 115 3.58 5.51 5.73
CA SER A 115 3.34 4.64 6.88
C SER A 115 1.88 4.67 7.30
N TRP A 116 1.30 3.49 7.48
CA TRP A 116 -0.06 3.34 7.98
C TRP A 116 -0.11 3.40 9.49
N SER A 117 -1.13 4.08 10.03
CA SER A 117 -1.54 3.91 11.43
C SER A 117 -1.88 2.44 11.69
N LEU A 118 -1.59 1.96 12.90
CA LEU A 118 -1.95 0.61 13.35
C LEU A 118 -3.46 0.32 13.23
N THR A 119 -4.29 1.35 13.26
CA THR A 119 -5.74 1.23 13.06
C THR A 119 -6.15 1.11 11.59
N GLY A 120 -5.24 1.35 10.64
CA GLY A 120 -5.49 1.29 9.20
C GLY A 120 -6.18 2.52 8.61
N ASN A 121 -6.55 3.50 9.44
CA ASN A 121 -7.44 4.59 9.03
C ASN A 121 -6.72 5.88 8.62
N ILE A 122 -5.43 6.01 8.93
CA ILE A 122 -4.64 7.21 8.67
C ILE A 122 -3.34 6.79 8.00
N LEU A 123 -2.99 7.49 6.92
CA LEU A 123 -1.72 7.36 6.22
C LEU A 123 -0.85 8.58 6.53
N ALA A 124 0.37 8.35 7.00
CA ALA A 124 1.41 9.37 7.09
C ALA A 124 2.26 9.35 5.82
N VAL A 125 2.53 10.52 5.26
CA VAL A 125 3.31 10.72 4.04
C VAL A 125 4.42 11.73 4.33
N ALA A 126 5.68 11.35 4.12
CA ALA A 126 6.82 12.24 4.26
C ALA A 126 7.31 12.73 2.89
N ASP A 127 7.20 14.05 2.65
CA ASP A 127 7.53 14.67 1.37
C ASP A 127 8.95 15.27 1.35
N GLY A 128 9.35 15.79 0.18
CA GLY A 128 10.65 16.42 -0.02
C GLY A 128 10.78 17.83 0.55
N ASN A 129 9.70 18.40 1.09
CA ASN A 129 9.67 19.73 1.70
C ASN A 129 9.92 19.69 3.22
N ASN A 130 10.39 18.55 3.74
CA ASN A 130 10.53 18.27 5.16
C ASN A 130 9.19 18.24 5.93
N ASN A 131 8.06 18.08 5.24
CA ASN A 131 6.76 17.99 5.88
C ASN A 131 6.33 16.52 6.01
N VAL A 132 5.58 16.22 7.05
CA VAL A 132 4.82 14.98 7.18
C VAL A 132 3.33 15.31 7.12
N THR A 133 2.66 14.87 6.06
CA THR A 133 1.22 15.06 5.90
C THR A 133 0.46 13.81 6.34
N LEU A 134 -0.67 13.99 7.01
CA LEU A 134 -1.56 12.92 7.41
C LEU A 134 -2.80 12.91 6.53
N TRP A 135 -3.21 11.73 6.09
CA TRP A 135 -4.31 11.54 5.15
C TRP A 135 -5.30 10.52 5.67
N LYS A 136 -6.58 10.74 5.42
CA LYS A 136 -7.67 9.85 5.81
C LYS A 136 -8.69 9.73 4.69
N GLU A 137 -9.16 8.51 4.46
CA GLU A 137 -10.27 8.21 3.56
C GLU A 137 -11.59 8.68 4.21
N ALA A 138 -12.33 9.54 3.52
CA ALA A 138 -13.67 9.96 3.90
C ALA A 138 -14.71 8.91 3.49
N VAL A 139 -15.95 9.11 3.94
CA VAL A 139 -17.05 8.13 3.75
C VAL A 139 -17.44 7.98 2.27
N ASP A 140 -17.19 9.01 1.48
CA ASP A 140 -17.35 9.04 0.02
C ASP A 140 -16.21 8.34 -0.74
N GLY A 141 -15.16 7.88 -0.04
CA GLY A 141 -13.97 7.27 -0.63
C GLY A 141 -12.90 8.27 -1.07
N GLU A 142 -13.10 9.58 -0.84
CA GLU A 142 -12.09 10.59 -1.14
C GLU A 142 -11.03 10.67 -0.04
N TRP A 143 -9.77 10.86 -0.44
CA TRP A 143 -8.66 11.02 0.49
C TRP A 143 -8.47 12.49 0.82
N ASN A 144 -8.63 12.83 2.10
CA ASN A 144 -8.47 14.19 2.58
C ASN A 144 -7.23 14.33 3.46
N GLN A 145 -6.49 15.42 3.26
CA GLN A 145 -5.41 15.80 4.15
C GLN A 145 -5.99 16.26 5.48
N VAL A 146 -5.62 15.56 6.56
CA VAL A 146 -6.06 15.85 7.93
C VAL A 146 -5.23 16.97 8.54
N THR A 147 -3.90 16.87 8.40
CA THR A 147 -2.97 17.86 8.97
C THR A 147 -1.59 17.73 8.33
N THR A 148 -0.76 18.75 8.55
CA THR A 148 0.66 18.77 8.21
C THR A 148 1.46 18.96 9.49
N ILE A 149 2.51 18.15 9.64
CA ILE A 149 3.51 18.23 10.70
C ILE A 149 4.79 18.75 10.05
N GLN A 150 5.44 19.72 10.67
CA GLN A 150 6.70 20.32 10.24
C GLN A 150 7.78 20.11 11.29
#